data_AF-A0A3N9UU33-F1
#
_entry.id   AF-A0A3N9UU33-F1
#
_cell.length_a   1.000
_cell.length_b   1.000
_cell.length_c   1.000
_cell.angle_alpha   90.00
_cell.angle_beta   90.00
_cell.angle_gamma   90.00
#
_symmetry.space_group_name_H-M   'P 1'
#
loop_
_entity.id
_entity.type
_entity.pdbx_description
1 polymer ?
#
loop_
_entity_poly.entity_id
_entity_poly.type
_entity_poly.pdbx_seq_one_letter_code
_entity_poly.pdbx_strand_id
1 'polypeptide(L)'
;MPLQKLQFRPGINKDQTNYSGEGGWFECDKVRFRSGFPEKIGGWARLSNDTFLGICRSLWNWVTLNGANLLGVGTNLKYYIEQGGDYNDVTPIRATFDHASTPTTDNCITTTSGSNVITVNYSNYGGISGDFVTISGAVDVGGITAAELNGEHQITYVDLDTFTFTVTNSATSTATGGGIAITMAFQIQTGLDIYIQGTGWGAGTWPSYVNYTLTDPFTAAGVG
;
A
#
# COMPACT_ATOMS: atom_id res chain seq x y z
N MET A 1 -39.39 -37.43 -36.08
CA MET A 1 -39.72 -36.40 -35.07
C MET A 1 -39.60 -35.04 -35.71
N PRO A 2 -40.61 -34.16 -35.60
CA PRO A 2 -40.51 -32.79 -36.08
C PRO A 2 -39.51 -32.00 -35.22
N LEU A 3 -38.70 -31.14 -35.84
CA LEU A 3 -37.80 -30.25 -35.14
C LEU A 3 -38.61 -29.12 -34.49
N GLN A 4 -38.42 -28.89 -33.19
CA GLN A 4 -39.04 -27.79 -32.45
C GLN A 4 -38.03 -26.65 -32.26
N LYS A 5 -38.44 -25.43 -32.63
CA LYS A 5 -37.61 -24.24 -32.42
C LYS A 5 -37.65 -23.85 -30.93
N LEU A 6 -36.48 -23.85 -30.29
CA LEU A 6 -36.30 -23.30 -28.94
C LEU A 6 -35.94 -21.83 -29.05
N GLN A 7 -36.82 -20.94 -28.58
CA GLN A 7 -36.57 -19.51 -28.55
C GLN A 7 -36.46 -19.06 -27.09
N PHE A 8 -35.25 -18.68 -26.68
CA PHE A 8 -34.99 -18.16 -25.34
C PHE A 8 -35.20 -16.64 -25.31
N ARG A 9 -35.81 -16.15 -24.24
CA ARG A 9 -35.97 -14.72 -23.97
C ARG A 9 -34.61 -14.14 -23.56
N PRO A 10 -34.18 -13.01 -24.13
CA PRO A 10 -32.91 -12.39 -23.75
C PRO A 10 -32.99 -11.74 -22.36
N GLY A 11 -31.85 -11.69 -21.67
CA GLY A 11 -31.74 -11.06 -20.35
C GLY A 11 -31.89 -12.04 -19.19
N ILE A 12 -31.47 -11.58 -18.00
CA ILE A 12 -31.59 -12.34 -16.75
C ILE A 12 -32.84 -11.87 -16.02
N ASN A 13 -33.67 -12.80 -15.57
CA ASN A 13 -34.81 -12.51 -14.71
C ASN A 13 -34.67 -13.31 -13.41
N LYS A 14 -34.50 -12.59 -12.28
CA LYS A 14 -34.40 -13.17 -10.94
C LYS A 14 -35.68 -13.06 -10.11
N ASP A 15 -36.73 -12.45 -10.66
CA ASP A 15 -38.02 -12.29 -9.97
C ASP A 15 -38.86 -13.57 -10.02
N GLN A 16 -38.51 -14.50 -10.92
CA GLN A 16 -39.12 -15.82 -11.04
C GLN A 16 -38.10 -16.91 -10.65
N THR A 17 -38.60 -18.06 -10.21
CA THR A 17 -37.74 -19.22 -9.95
C THR A 17 -37.22 -19.82 -11.27
N ASN A 18 -36.07 -20.48 -11.22
CA ASN A 18 -35.51 -21.19 -12.38
C ASN A 18 -36.47 -22.18 -13.05
N TYR A 19 -37.41 -22.76 -12.29
CA TYR A 19 -38.44 -23.67 -12.79
C TYR A 19 -39.65 -22.98 -13.39
N SER A 20 -40.01 -21.78 -12.94
CA SER A 20 -41.17 -21.03 -13.45
C SER A 20 -40.80 -20.08 -14.59
N GLY A 21 -39.54 -19.65 -14.65
CA GLY A 21 -38.96 -18.80 -15.69
C GLY A 21 -38.56 -19.55 -16.97
N GLU A 22 -39.29 -20.61 -17.34
CA GLU A 22 -38.98 -21.47 -18.50
C GLU A 22 -38.73 -20.65 -19.78
N GLY A 23 -37.73 -21.03 -20.58
CA GLY A 23 -37.38 -20.29 -21.79
C GLY A 23 -36.73 -18.92 -21.54
N GLY A 24 -36.19 -18.66 -20.35
CA GLY A 24 -35.38 -17.49 -20.01
C GLY A 24 -34.05 -17.87 -19.32
N TRP A 25 -33.27 -16.88 -18.91
CA TRP A 25 -32.01 -17.07 -18.21
C TRP A 25 -32.14 -16.62 -16.75
N PHE A 26 -31.67 -17.46 -15.82
CA PHE A 26 -31.77 -17.19 -14.38
C PHE A 26 -30.47 -16.60 -13.80
N GLU A 27 -29.32 -17.01 -14.35
CA GLU A 27 -27.99 -16.55 -13.95
C GLU A 27 -27.10 -16.40 -15.18
N CYS A 28 -26.10 -15.52 -15.08
CA CYS A 28 -25.01 -15.45 -16.04
C CYS A 28 -23.68 -15.24 -15.30
N ASP A 29 -22.60 -15.80 -15.86
CA ASP A 29 -21.23 -15.42 -15.53
C ASP A 29 -20.53 -15.04 -16.84
N LYS A 30 -19.90 -13.87 -16.88
CA LYS A 30 -19.13 -13.36 -18.04
C LYS A 30 -19.89 -13.35 -19.38
N VAL A 31 -21.22 -13.18 -19.33
CA VAL A 31 -22.10 -13.10 -20.51
C VAL A 31 -22.95 -11.83 -20.44
N ARG A 32 -23.14 -11.19 -21.59
CA ARG A 32 -24.10 -10.10 -21.77
C ARG A 32 -25.06 -10.42 -22.90
N PHE A 33 -26.22 -9.78 -22.92
CA PHE A 33 -27.17 -9.90 -24.02
C PHE A 33 -27.03 -8.71 -24.97
N ARG A 34 -26.80 -8.99 -26.26
CA ARG A 34 -26.76 -7.98 -27.32
C ARG A 34 -27.61 -8.46 -28.48
N SER A 35 -28.48 -7.58 -28.99
CA SER A 35 -29.38 -7.89 -30.11
C SER A 35 -30.22 -9.17 -29.91
N GLY A 36 -30.60 -9.47 -28.67
CA GLY A 36 -31.42 -10.63 -28.33
C GLY A 36 -30.67 -11.95 -28.14
N PHE A 37 -29.35 -11.97 -28.28
CA PHE A 37 -28.53 -13.17 -28.11
C PHE A 37 -27.50 -13.02 -26.97
N PRO A 38 -27.21 -14.09 -26.23
CA PRO A 38 -26.10 -14.10 -25.29
C PRO A 38 -24.76 -14.06 -26.05
N GLU A 39 -23.88 -13.15 -25.67
CA GLU A 39 -22.49 -13.11 -26.12
C GLU A 39 -21.54 -13.02 -24.93
N LYS A 40 -20.33 -13.54 -25.12
CA LYS A 40 -19.27 -13.46 -24.11
C LYS A 40 -18.91 -12.00 -23.85
N ILE A 41 -18.77 -11.60 -22.59
CA ILE A 41 -18.17 -10.31 -22.23
C ILE A 41 -16.70 -10.35 -22.66
N GLY A 42 -16.20 -9.27 -23.26
CA GLY A 42 -14.89 -9.15 -23.91
C GLY A 42 -13.65 -9.30 -23.04
N GLY A 43 -13.76 -9.99 -21.90
CA GLY A 43 -12.70 -10.12 -20.91
C GLY A 43 -12.36 -8.79 -20.24
N TRP A 44 -11.29 -8.82 -19.45
CA TRP A 44 -10.68 -7.62 -18.90
C TRP A 44 -9.36 -7.41 -19.61
N ALA A 45 -9.16 -6.21 -20.16
CA ALA A 45 -7.85 -5.76 -20.58
C ALA A 45 -7.15 -5.17 -19.36
N ARG A 46 -5.85 -5.42 -19.25
CA ARG A 46 -5.01 -4.79 -18.23
C ARG A 46 -5.00 -3.28 -18.45
N LEU A 47 -5.27 -2.53 -17.38
CA LEU A 47 -5.33 -1.07 -17.43
C LEU A 47 -3.95 -0.46 -17.68
N SER A 48 -2.94 -0.89 -16.92
CA SER A 48 -1.58 -0.34 -16.97
C SER A 48 -0.51 -1.41 -16.95
N ASN A 49 0.64 -1.09 -17.54
CA ASN A 49 1.83 -1.92 -17.40
C ASN A 49 2.52 -1.78 -16.05
N ASP A 50 2.37 -0.62 -15.42
CA ASP A 50 2.97 -0.28 -14.15
C ASP A 50 2.28 -1.00 -12.99
N THR A 51 2.99 -1.07 -11.88
CA THR A 51 2.56 -1.77 -10.66
C THR A 51 2.73 -0.86 -9.47
N PHE A 52 1.90 -1.07 -8.45
CA PHE A 52 1.99 -0.44 -7.15
C PHE A 52 2.36 -1.46 -6.07
N LEU A 53 2.82 -1.01 -4.91
CA LEU A 53 3.19 -1.88 -3.81
C LEU A 53 1.99 -2.23 -2.93
N GLY A 54 1.96 -3.47 -2.47
CA GLY A 54 0.94 -3.99 -1.56
C GLY A 54 -0.33 -4.48 -2.25
N ILE A 55 -1.26 -4.96 -1.43
CA ILE A 55 -2.56 -5.48 -1.84
C ILE A 55 -3.55 -4.31 -1.84
N CYS A 56 -4.14 -4.02 -3.01
CA CYS A 56 -5.18 -3.01 -3.14
C CYS A 56 -6.45 -3.43 -2.37
N ARG A 57 -6.96 -2.52 -1.52
CA ARG A 57 -8.15 -2.72 -0.68
C ARG A 57 -9.27 -1.75 -1.00
N SER A 58 -8.96 -0.60 -1.59
CA SER A 58 -9.97 0.40 -1.96
C SER A 58 -9.60 1.07 -3.27
N LEU A 59 -10.62 1.24 -4.10
CA LEU A 59 -10.54 2.00 -5.34
C LEU A 59 -11.51 3.18 -5.25
N TRP A 60 -11.04 4.39 -5.52
CA TRP A 60 -11.85 5.60 -5.50
C TRP A 60 -11.62 6.41 -6.77
N ASN A 61 -12.63 6.51 -7.64
CA ASN A 61 -12.50 7.25 -8.90
C ASN A 61 -13.15 8.63 -8.78
N TRP A 62 -12.48 9.66 -9.29
CA TRP A 62 -13.03 11.01 -9.39
C TRP A 62 -12.53 11.73 -10.63
N VAL A 63 -13.26 12.78 -11.03
CA VAL A 63 -12.87 13.66 -12.14
C VAL A 63 -12.55 15.04 -11.59
N THR A 64 -11.37 15.56 -11.94
CA THR A 64 -10.94 16.91 -11.55
C THR A 64 -11.71 17.99 -12.32
N LEU A 65 -11.65 19.24 -11.86
CA LEU A 65 -12.23 20.38 -12.58
C LEU A 65 -11.64 20.58 -13.99
N ASN A 66 -10.43 20.09 -14.23
CA ASN A 66 -9.77 20.09 -15.54
C ASN A 66 -10.12 18.85 -16.40
N GLY A 67 -11.08 18.04 -15.96
CA GLY A 67 -11.55 16.86 -16.70
C GLY A 67 -10.63 15.63 -16.62
N ALA A 68 -9.55 15.66 -15.83
CA ALA A 68 -8.72 14.47 -15.62
C ALA A 68 -9.47 13.45 -14.76
N ASN A 69 -9.61 12.22 -15.25
CA ASN A 69 -10.15 11.09 -14.51
C ASN A 69 -9.02 10.41 -13.74
N LEU A 70 -9.12 10.38 -12.42
CA LEU A 70 -8.10 9.86 -11.51
C LEU A 70 -8.67 8.73 -10.69
N LEU A 71 -7.86 7.72 -10.42
CA LEU A 71 -8.23 6.58 -9.59
C LEU A 71 -7.28 6.47 -8.39
N GLY A 72 -7.82 6.70 -7.21
CA GLY A 72 -7.16 6.46 -5.94
C GLY A 72 -7.11 4.96 -5.66
N VAL A 73 -5.91 4.48 -5.38
CA VAL A 73 -5.62 3.07 -5.11
C VAL A 73 -5.03 2.99 -3.70
N GLY A 74 -5.89 2.62 -2.75
CA GLY A 74 -5.47 2.39 -1.37
C GLY A 74 -5.00 0.96 -1.20
N THR A 75 -3.73 0.77 -0.84
CA THR A 75 -3.14 -0.55 -0.57
C THR A 75 -2.90 -0.72 0.92
N ASN A 76 -2.47 -1.92 1.34
CA ASN A 76 -2.05 -2.12 2.73
C ASN A 76 -0.70 -1.45 3.05
N LEU A 77 0.07 -1.01 2.04
CA LEU A 77 1.38 -0.39 2.24
C LEU A 77 1.38 1.12 1.95
N LYS A 78 0.72 1.54 0.86
CA LYS A 78 0.83 2.90 0.33
C LYS A 78 -0.49 3.34 -0.30
N TYR A 79 -0.62 4.64 -0.56
CA TYR A 79 -1.75 5.21 -1.28
C TYR A 79 -1.28 5.84 -2.58
N TYR A 80 -1.84 5.38 -3.70
CA TYR A 80 -1.47 5.83 -5.04
C TYR A 80 -2.60 6.57 -5.72
N ILE A 81 -2.26 7.52 -6.59
CA ILE A 81 -3.16 8.11 -7.58
C ILE A 81 -2.75 7.59 -8.94
N GLU A 82 -3.62 6.80 -9.55
CA GLU A 82 -3.50 6.39 -10.94
C GLU A 82 -3.92 7.55 -11.85
N GLN A 83 -3.04 7.86 -12.80
CA GLN A 83 -3.28 8.84 -13.85
C GLN A 83 -2.65 8.37 -15.16
N GLY A 84 -3.47 8.01 -16.13
CA GLY A 84 -2.99 7.67 -17.48
C GLY A 84 -2.19 6.36 -17.54
N GLY A 85 -2.35 5.50 -16.53
CA GLY A 85 -1.62 4.25 -16.35
C GLY A 85 -0.54 4.32 -15.26
N ASP A 86 0.00 5.49 -14.97
CA ASP A 86 1.05 5.64 -13.96
C ASP A 86 0.47 5.69 -12.54
N TYR A 87 1.11 5.03 -11.58
CA TYR A 87 0.72 5.07 -10.16
C TYR A 87 1.62 6.01 -9.37
N ASN A 88 1.10 7.19 -9.03
CA ASN A 88 1.82 8.22 -8.28
C ASN A 88 1.65 7.99 -6.78
N ASP A 89 2.74 7.79 -6.04
CA ASP A 89 2.68 7.65 -4.58
C ASP A 89 2.39 9.01 -3.92
N VAL A 90 1.31 9.05 -3.14
CA VAL A 90 0.90 10.21 -2.35
C VAL A 90 0.71 9.85 -0.87
N THR A 91 1.40 8.80 -0.42
CA THR A 91 1.32 8.32 0.97
C THR A 91 1.73 9.44 1.93
N PRO A 92 0.85 9.88 2.84
CA PRO A 92 1.15 10.99 3.74
C PRO A 92 2.31 10.69 4.69
N ILE A 93 3.05 11.74 5.05
CA ILE A 93 4.07 11.69 6.10
C ILE A 93 3.40 11.79 7.46
N ARG A 94 3.70 10.83 8.35
CA ARG A 94 3.23 10.77 9.73
C ARG A 94 4.07 11.63 10.67
N ALA A 95 5.39 11.54 10.51
CA ALA A 95 6.36 12.19 11.38
C ALA A 95 7.66 12.46 10.63
N THR A 96 8.30 13.57 10.95
CA THR A 96 9.65 13.89 10.47
C THR A 96 10.53 14.15 11.67
N PHE A 97 11.68 13.49 11.69
CA PHE A 97 12.72 13.70 12.69
C PHE A 97 14.01 14.16 12.01
N ASP A 98 14.71 15.07 12.64
CA ASP A 98 15.91 15.72 12.11
C ASP A 98 16.95 15.98 13.22
N HIS A 99 18.04 16.65 12.87
CA HIS A 99 19.12 17.01 13.80
C HIS A 99 18.60 17.76 15.05
N ALA A 100 17.55 18.57 14.89
CA ALA A 100 16.98 19.39 15.96
C ALA A 100 15.93 18.65 16.82
N SER A 101 15.58 17.42 16.45
CA SER A 101 14.63 16.60 17.19
C SER A 101 15.23 16.06 18.49
N THR A 102 14.38 15.61 19.42
CA THR A 102 14.80 14.97 20.68
C THR A 102 14.20 13.56 20.77
N PRO A 103 15.01 12.49 20.65
CA PRO A 103 16.46 12.48 20.40
C PRO A 103 16.82 13.04 19.00
N THR A 104 18.09 13.42 18.83
CA THR A 104 18.62 13.85 17.54
C THR A 104 18.81 12.65 16.60
N THR A 105 18.73 12.88 15.30
CA THR A 105 19.03 11.88 14.26
C THR A 105 20.53 11.76 13.96
N ASP A 106 21.38 12.52 14.65
CA ASP A 106 22.82 12.51 14.42
C ASP A 106 23.46 11.15 14.68
N ASN A 107 24.28 10.73 13.72
CA ASN A 107 25.07 9.50 13.78
C ASN A 107 24.25 8.26 14.20
N CYS A 108 22.97 8.23 13.83
CA CYS A 108 22.04 7.16 14.21
C CYS A 108 22.20 5.87 13.39
N ILE A 109 23.00 5.89 12.33
CA ILE A 109 23.15 4.77 11.37
C ILE A 109 24.32 3.90 11.79
N THR A 110 24.07 2.60 11.91
CA THR A 110 25.08 1.58 12.22
C THR A 110 25.14 0.52 11.12
N THR A 111 26.34 0.24 10.64
CA THR A 111 26.64 -0.82 9.68
C THR A 111 27.32 -1.99 10.38
N THR A 112 27.20 -3.19 9.81
CA THR A 112 27.95 -4.37 10.23
C THR A 112 28.73 -4.93 9.05
N SER A 113 30.04 -5.13 9.22
CA SER A 113 30.92 -5.66 8.16
C SER A 113 30.36 -6.96 7.55
N GLY A 114 30.25 -6.99 6.22
CA GLY A 114 29.72 -8.13 5.47
C GLY A 114 28.18 -8.18 5.37
N SER A 115 27.45 -7.33 6.08
CA SER A 115 25.99 -7.24 6.04
C SER A 115 25.53 -6.08 5.15
N ASN A 116 24.43 -6.28 4.42
CA ASN A 116 23.69 -5.22 3.72
C ASN A 116 22.45 -4.76 4.49
N VAL A 117 22.29 -5.23 5.74
CA VAL A 117 21.25 -4.75 6.66
C VAL A 117 21.83 -3.62 7.50
N ILE A 118 21.21 -2.45 7.38
CA ILE A 118 21.57 -1.23 8.10
C ILE A 118 20.68 -1.11 9.32
N THR A 119 21.28 -0.80 10.46
CA THR A 119 20.58 -0.58 11.72
C THR A 119 20.50 0.92 12.00
N VAL A 120 19.32 1.42 12.30
CA VAL A 120 19.11 2.80 12.74
C VAL A 120 18.65 2.79 14.19
N ASN A 121 19.43 3.45 15.05
CA ASN A 121 19.12 3.60 16.47
C ASN A 121 18.47 4.98 16.68
N TYR A 122 17.14 5.01 16.83
CA TYR A 122 16.38 6.23 17.09
C TYR A 122 15.20 5.92 18.02
N SER A 123 15.20 6.48 19.22
CA SER A 123 14.19 6.15 20.24
C SER A 123 12.80 6.65 19.90
N ASN A 124 11.81 5.81 20.17
CA ASN A 124 10.38 6.09 19.94
C ASN A 124 10.05 6.56 18.51
N TYR A 125 10.70 5.99 17.48
CA TYR A 125 10.39 6.32 16.08
C TYR A 125 8.95 5.96 15.67
N GLY A 126 8.26 5.10 16.44
CA GLY A 126 6.82 4.85 16.34
C GLY A 126 6.37 4.12 15.06
N GLY A 127 7.27 3.38 14.41
CA GLY A 127 6.95 2.56 13.24
C GLY A 127 6.77 1.07 13.56
N ILE A 128 6.33 0.31 12.57
CA ILE A 128 6.21 -1.15 12.58
C ILE A 128 6.88 -1.74 11.33
N SER A 129 7.09 -3.06 11.30
CA SER A 129 7.60 -3.74 10.12
C SER A 129 6.66 -3.53 8.93
N GLY A 130 7.23 -3.15 7.79
CA GLY A 130 6.49 -2.84 6.57
C GLY A 130 6.34 -1.34 6.30
N ASP A 131 6.55 -0.49 7.32
CA ASP A 131 6.52 0.97 7.19
C ASP A 131 7.65 1.50 6.30
N PHE A 132 7.50 2.74 5.85
CA PHE A 132 8.48 3.39 4.99
C PHE A 132 9.05 4.65 5.65
N VAL A 133 10.35 4.83 5.49
CA VAL A 133 11.08 6.04 5.88
C VAL A 133 11.85 6.57 4.68
N THR A 134 11.75 7.88 4.45
CA THR A 134 12.65 8.59 3.54
C THR A 134 13.78 9.20 4.34
N ILE A 135 15.00 8.74 4.10
CA ILE A 135 16.23 9.27 4.70
C ILE A 135 16.85 10.28 3.73
N SER A 136 17.29 11.42 4.27
CA SER A 136 18.07 12.43 3.54
C SER A 136 19.16 13.02 4.42
N GLY A 137 20.20 13.60 3.82
CA GLY A 137 21.31 14.23 4.55
C GLY A 137 22.28 13.26 5.23
N ALA A 138 22.14 11.95 5.01
CA ALA A 138 23.12 10.96 5.44
C ALA A 138 24.40 11.02 4.60
N VAL A 139 25.56 10.79 5.24
CA VAL A 139 26.86 10.63 4.58
C VAL A 139 27.34 9.19 4.64
N ASP A 140 28.33 8.86 3.81
CA ASP A 140 28.93 7.52 3.74
C ASP A 140 29.32 7.01 5.14
N VAL A 141 28.97 5.75 5.44
CA VAL A 141 29.34 5.09 6.68
C VAL A 141 29.56 3.61 6.42
N GLY A 142 30.61 3.03 7.00
CA GLY A 142 30.86 1.59 6.92
C GLY A 142 31.08 1.03 5.51
N GLY A 143 31.39 1.88 4.52
CA GLY A 143 31.48 1.49 3.10
C GLY A 143 30.16 1.51 2.34
N ILE A 144 29.06 1.92 2.98
CA ILE A 144 27.78 2.21 2.32
C ILE A 144 27.76 3.67 1.91
N THR A 145 27.39 3.95 0.67
CA THR A 145 27.40 5.31 0.11
C THR A 145 26.19 6.12 0.57
N ALA A 146 26.33 7.44 0.60
CA ALA A 146 25.23 8.37 0.84
C ALA A 146 24.08 8.17 -0.15
N ALA A 147 24.37 7.77 -1.39
CA ALA A 147 23.34 7.50 -2.40
C ALA A 147 22.49 6.25 -2.07
N GLU A 148 23.06 5.27 -1.36
CA GLU A 148 22.31 4.10 -0.88
C GLU A 148 21.56 4.38 0.41
N LEU A 149 22.11 5.22 1.29
CA LEU A 149 21.45 5.59 2.54
C LEU A 149 20.31 6.57 2.32
N ASN A 150 20.51 7.56 1.45
CA ASN A 150 19.49 8.58 1.16
C ASN A 150 18.50 8.05 0.12
N GLY A 151 17.23 8.05 0.49
CA GLY A 151 16.17 7.46 -0.32
C GLY A 151 15.05 6.93 0.55
N GLU A 152 14.05 6.35 -0.09
CA GLU A 152 12.98 5.65 0.60
C GLU A 152 13.37 4.20 0.87
N HIS A 153 13.19 3.77 2.12
CA HIS A 153 13.51 2.44 2.60
C HIS A 153 12.32 1.82 3.34
N GLN A 154 12.12 0.53 3.13
CA GLN A 154 11.15 -0.25 3.91
C GLN A 154 11.78 -0.72 5.22
N ILE A 155 11.05 -0.46 6.32
CA ILE A 155 11.46 -0.70 7.70
C ILE A 155 11.18 -2.15 8.08
N THR A 156 12.14 -2.75 8.75
CA THR A 156 11.95 -3.94 9.58
C THR A 156 12.06 -3.53 11.05
N TYR A 157 11.00 -3.75 11.82
CA TYR A 157 10.95 -3.45 13.24
C TYR A 157 11.90 -4.37 14.01
N VAL A 158 12.72 -3.79 14.90
CA VAL A 158 13.54 -4.55 15.85
C VAL A 158 12.99 -4.35 17.25
N ASP A 159 12.92 -3.11 17.71
CA ASP A 159 12.32 -2.71 18.98
C ASP A 159 11.82 -1.25 18.91
N LEU A 160 11.49 -0.65 20.06
CA LEU A 160 10.97 0.72 20.15
C LEU A 160 12.00 1.79 19.76
N ASP A 161 13.28 1.46 19.86
CA ASP A 161 14.39 2.38 19.68
C ASP A 161 15.28 2.05 18.48
N THR A 162 14.94 0.97 17.79
CA THR A 162 15.76 0.41 16.72
C THR A 162 14.89 -0.12 15.59
N PHE A 163 15.31 0.20 14.37
CA PHE A 163 14.81 -0.45 13.18
C PHE A 163 15.93 -0.75 12.20
N THR A 164 15.64 -1.61 11.21
CA THR A 164 16.57 -1.91 10.14
C THR A 164 15.96 -1.70 8.76
N PHE A 165 16.81 -1.53 7.77
CA PHE A 165 16.45 -1.59 6.36
C PHE A 165 17.60 -2.22 5.56
N THR A 166 17.30 -2.71 4.37
CA THR A 166 18.26 -3.41 3.52
C THR A 166 18.71 -2.50 2.38
N VAL A 167 20.02 -2.36 2.20
CA VAL A 167 20.64 -1.68 1.06
C VAL A 167 21.17 -2.68 0.03
N THR A 168 21.66 -2.17 -1.10
CA THR A 168 22.12 -3.03 -2.21
C THR A 168 23.47 -3.67 -1.90
N ASN A 169 24.44 -2.89 -1.41
CA ASN A 169 25.79 -3.36 -1.16
C ASN A 169 26.00 -3.78 0.30
N SER A 170 26.84 -4.79 0.54
CA SER A 170 27.28 -5.13 1.90
C SER A 170 28.29 -4.11 2.42
N ALA A 171 28.18 -3.73 3.68
CA ALA A 171 29.12 -2.86 4.34
C ALA A 171 30.52 -3.50 4.40
N THR A 172 31.56 -2.69 4.23
CA THR A 172 32.96 -3.12 4.29
C THR A 172 33.55 -3.02 5.69
N SER A 173 32.88 -2.33 6.61
CA SER A 173 33.26 -2.25 8.01
C SER A 173 32.06 -2.03 8.93
N THR A 174 32.23 -2.41 10.20
CA THR A 174 31.28 -2.10 11.27
C THR A 174 31.56 -0.68 11.78
N ALA A 175 30.59 0.22 11.64
CA ALA A 175 30.72 1.62 12.03
C ALA A 175 29.37 2.19 12.45
N THR A 176 29.38 3.16 13.37
CA THR A 176 28.22 4.00 13.70
C THR A 176 28.52 5.43 13.28
N GLY A 177 27.59 6.07 12.58
CA GLY A 177 27.78 7.36 11.93
C GLY A 177 26.64 7.70 11.00
N GLY A 178 26.97 8.28 9.84
CA GLY A 178 25.99 8.77 8.87
C GLY A 178 25.82 10.29 8.89
N GLY A 179 26.52 11.01 9.76
CA GLY A 179 26.57 12.47 9.78
C GLY A 179 25.58 13.12 10.74
N ILE A 180 25.51 14.45 10.70
CA ILE A 180 24.75 15.29 11.66
C ILE A 180 23.62 16.09 10.99
N ALA A 181 23.25 15.74 9.77
CA ALA A 181 22.21 16.42 9.00
C ALA A 181 21.13 15.43 8.51
N ILE A 182 21.04 14.27 9.17
CA ILE A 182 20.12 13.20 8.79
C ILE A 182 18.69 13.68 9.06
N THR A 183 17.82 13.59 8.06
CA THR A 183 16.37 13.78 8.22
C THR A 183 15.67 12.49 7.83
N MET A 184 14.78 12.02 8.71
CA MET A 184 13.97 10.83 8.53
C MET A 184 12.50 11.21 8.48
N ALA A 185 11.88 11.09 7.31
CA ALA A 185 10.45 11.32 7.13
C ALA A 185 9.73 9.97 7.05
N PHE A 186 8.95 9.64 8.08
CA PHE A 186 8.19 8.40 8.17
C PHE A 186 6.81 8.57 7.56
N GLN A 187 6.43 7.65 6.68
CA GLN A 187 5.07 7.59 6.13
C GLN A 187 4.07 7.13 7.19
N ILE A 188 2.78 7.25 6.87
CA ILE A 188 1.72 6.65 7.68
C ILE A 188 1.95 5.15 7.83
N GLN A 189 1.60 4.62 9.00
CA GLN A 189 1.82 3.22 9.30
C GLN A 189 1.05 2.33 8.32
N THR A 190 1.71 1.26 7.94
CA THR A 190 1.17 0.25 7.05
C THR A 190 0.14 -0.61 7.77
N GLY A 191 -0.80 -1.13 6.99
CA GLY A 191 -1.81 -2.07 7.45
C GLY A 191 -1.40 -3.52 7.20
N LEU A 192 -2.10 -4.43 7.87
CA LEU A 192 -1.97 -5.87 7.61
C LEU A 192 -2.30 -6.18 6.15
N ASP A 193 -1.61 -7.18 5.58
CA ASP A 193 -1.85 -7.74 4.25
C ASP A 193 -3.07 -8.68 4.23
N ILE A 194 -3.43 -9.24 5.39
CA ILE A 194 -4.63 -10.03 5.60
C ILE A 194 -5.57 -9.25 6.52
N TYR A 195 -6.84 -9.21 6.14
CA TYR A 195 -7.87 -8.64 6.99
C TYR A 195 -8.19 -9.60 8.14
N ILE A 196 -7.94 -9.18 9.38
CA ILE A 196 -8.32 -9.92 10.58
C ILE A 196 -9.64 -9.34 11.11
N GLN A 197 -10.67 -10.17 11.20
CA GLN A 197 -11.92 -9.82 11.88
C GLN A 197 -11.71 -9.91 13.39
N GLY A 198 -11.57 -8.78 14.07
CA GLY A 198 -11.55 -8.71 15.52
C GLY A 198 -11.84 -7.30 16.02
N THR A 199 -12.85 -7.16 16.88
CA THR A 199 -13.02 -5.98 17.74
C THR A 199 -12.83 -6.44 19.17
N GLY A 200 -11.95 -5.78 19.94
CA GLY A 200 -11.65 -6.16 21.32
C GLY A 200 -10.23 -5.82 21.77
N TRP A 201 -9.97 -6.00 23.07
CA TRP A 201 -8.64 -5.83 23.66
C TRP A 201 -7.67 -6.88 23.06
N GLY A 202 -6.55 -6.45 22.50
CA GLY A 202 -5.60 -7.33 21.80
C GLY A 202 -5.87 -7.57 20.31
N ALA A 203 -6.88 -6.91 19.73
CA ALA A 203 -7.14 -6.95 18.27
C ALA A 203 -6.31 -5.92 17.47
N GLY A 204 -5.62 -5.00 18.15
CA GLY A 204 -4.68 -4.04 17.56
C GLY A 204 -3.24 -4.30 18.02
N THR A 205 -2.27 -3.70 17.33
CA THR A 205 -0.86 -3.72 17.73
C THR A 205 -0.71 -3.05 19.10
N TRP A 206 -0.27 -3.81 20.10
CA TRP A 206 0.06 -3.31 21.43
C TRP A 206 1.59 -3.12 21.50
N PRO A 207 2.11 -1.96 21.94
CA PRO A 207 1.41 -0.73 22.35
C PRO A 207 0.91 0.12 21.16
N SER A 208 -0.29 0.70 21.29
CA SER A 208 -0.88 1.57 20.26
C SER A 208 -0.33 2.99 20.39
N TYR A 209 0.70 3.35 19.63
CA TYR A 209 1.12 4.75 19.51
C TYR A 209 0.26 5.56 18.53
N VAL A 210 -0.70 4.92 17.84
CA VAL A 210 -1.47 5.56 16.78
C VAL A 210 -2.90 5.03 16.78
N ASN A 211 -3.84 5.95 16.99
CA ASN A 211 -5.28 5.73 16.81
C ASN A 211 -5.68 6.28 15.43
N TYR A 212 -5.45 5.54 14.34
CA TYR A 212 -6.10 5.84 13.06
C TYR A 212 -6.76 4.58 12.52
N THR A 213 -8.04 4.40 12.83
CA THR A 213 -8.91 3.51 12.06
C THR A 213 -9.32 4.23 10.79
N LEU A 214 -8.49 4.15 9.74
CA LEU A 214 -8.86 4.64 8.41
C LEU A 214 -9.81 3.64 7.75
N THR A 215 -11.11 3.78 8.03
CA THR A 215 -12.17 3.22 7.18
C THR A 215 -12.44 4.09 5.95
N ASP A 216 -11.89 5.31 5.90
CA ASP A 216 -11.96 6.21 4.75
C ASP A 216 -10.64 7.00 4.65
N PRO A 217 -9.94 7.01 3.50
CA PRO A 217 -8.69 7.75 3.29
C PRO A 217 -8.81 9.27 3.49
N PHE A 218 -10.04 9.82 3.60
CA PHE A 218 -10.28 11.24 3.84
C PHE A 218 -10.71 11.59 5.27
N THR A 219 -10.86 10.61 6.17
CA THR A 219 -11.17 10.88 7.59
C THR A 219 -9.98 10.53 8.49
N ALA A 220 -8.94 11.37 8.44
CA ALA A 220 -8.02 11.49 9.56
C ALA A 220 -8.74 12.27 10.68
N ALA A 221 -9.61 11.60 11.45
CA ALA A 221 -10.10 12.17 12.69
C ALA A 221 -8.96 12.11 13.71
N GLY A 222 -8.18 13.19 13.80
CA GLY A 222 -7.31 13.42 14.94
C GLY A 222 -8.17 13.54 16.19
N VAL A 223 -8.07 12.55 17.08
CA VAL A 223 -8.55 12.71 18.46
C VAL A 223 -7.32 13.03 19.28
N GLY A 224 -7.32 14.23 19.88
CA GLY A 224 -6.22 14.74 20.71
C GLY A 224 -6.07 14.02 22.04
#